data_AF-A0A7V5E8J5-F1
#
_entry.id   AF-A0A7V5E8J5-F1
#
_cell.length_a   1.000
_cell.length_b   1.000
_cell.length_c   1.000
_cell.angle_alpha   90.00
_cell.angle_beta   90.00
_cell.angle_gamma   90.00
#
_symmetry.space_group_name_H-M   'P 1'
#
loop_
_entity.id
_entity.type
_entity.pdbx_description
1 polymer ?
#
loop_
_entity_poly.entity_id
_entity_poly.type
_entity_poly.pdbx_seq_one_letter_code
_entity_poly.pdbx_strand_id
1 'polypeptide(L)'
;MAINIYQNPIFLNSVTHKSVRVAPVTNFKFARQLNSVLIVGQEFLEAAKFYPVVFTKSEGGEIVPVAILGLRNNENLFVDKEGKWKEGTYIPAYFRRYPFILASNVGQDGSFAVCVDSLYEGFGAKKG
;
A
#
# COMPACT_ATOMS: atom_id res chain seq x y z
N MET A 1 11.72 8.96 -1.62
CA MET A 1 11.58 8.09 -2.82
C MET A 1 10.45 7.09 -2.58
N ALA A 2 9.21 7.46 -2.87
CA ALA A 2 8.07 6.54 -2.86
C ALA A 2 7.59 6.36 -4.29
N ILE A 3 7.88 5.21 -4.89
CA ILE A 3 7.09 4.73 -6.03
C ILE A 3 5.69 4.48 -5.44
N ASN A 4 4.76 5.35 -5.78
CA ASN A 4 3.43 5.33 -5.21
C ASN A 4 2.63 4.19 -5.85
N ILE A 5 2.19 3.20 -5.07
CA ILE A 5 1.33 2.11 -5.59
C ILE A 5 -0.07 2.61 -5.99
N TYR A 6 -0.41 3.85 -5.61
CA TYR A 6 -1.65 4.53 -5.92
C TYR A 6 -1.47 5.39 -7.16
N GLN A 7 -2.24 5.13 -8.21
CA GLN A 7 -2.13 5.86 -9.48
C GLN A 7 -3.03 7.11 -9.50
N ASN A 8 -4.27 7.01 -9.00
CA ASN A 8 -5.19 8.15 -8.92
C ASN A 8 -6.05 8.10 -7.65
N PRO A 9 -5.48 8.44 -6.47
CA PRO A 9 -6.22 8.48 -5.22
C PRO A 9 -7.24 9.62 -5.22
N ILE A 10 -8.53 9.30 -5.13
CA ILE A 10 -9.63 10.26 -5.01
C ILE A 10 -10.33 10.11 -3.66
N PHE A 11 -10.84 11.20 -3.10
CA PHE A 11 -11.62 11.15 -1.86
C PHE A 11 -12.89 10.32 -2.04
N LEU A 12 -13.14 9.39 -1.12
CA LEU A 12 -14.45 8.76 -1.02
C LEU A 12 -15.49 9.78 -0.57
N ASN A 13 -16.64 9.71 -1.21
CA ASN A 13 -17.75 10.64 -0.98
C ASN A 13 -19.04 9.83 -1.00
N SER A 14 -19.83 9.97 0.06
CA SER A 14 -21.04 9.16 0.29
C SER A 14 -22.15 9.40 -0.73
N VAL A 15 -22.10 10.52 -1.47
CA VAL A 15 -23.06 10.86 -2.52
C VAL A 15 -22.57 10.38 -3.88
N THR A 16 -21.38 10.82 -4.32
CA THR A 16 -20.88 10.50 -5.67
C THR A 16 -20.51 9.03 -5.82
N HIS A 17 -20.05 8.38 -4.75
CA HIS A 17 -19.62 6.98 -4.77
C HIS A 17 -20.66 6.03 -4.18
N LYS A 18 -21.90 6.48 -3.93
CA LYS A 18 -22.96 5.70 -3.27
C LYS A 18 -23.19 4.32 -3.87
N SER A 19 -23.11 4.21 -5.20
CA SER A 19 -23.37 2.98 -5.96
C SER A 19 -22.10 2.32 -6.48
N VAL A 20 -20.94 2.89 -6.20
CA VAL A 20 -19.65 2.34 -6.63
C VAL A 20 -19.29 1.17 -5.72
N ARG A 21 -18.84 0.07 -6.33
CA ARG A 21 -18.32 -1.10 -5.62
C ARG A 21 -16.84 -1.26 -5.91
N VAL A 22 -16.12 -1.86 -4.97
CA VAL A 22 -14.70 -2.14 -5.10
C VAL A 22 -14.50 -3.65 -4.97
N ALA A 23 -14.05 -4.30 -6.04
CA ALA A 23 -13.73 -5.72 -5.99
C ALA A 23 -12.50 -5.97 -5.10
N PRO A 24 -12.36 -7.17 -4.50
CA PRO A 24 -11.15 -7.54 -3.76
C PRO A 24 -9.91 -7.54 -4.64
N VAL A 25 -8.78 -7.11 -4.07
CA VAL A 25 -7.46 -7.23 -4.70
C VAL A 25 -7.08 -8.69 -4.82
N THR A 26 -6.82 -9.15 -6.05
CA THR A 26 -6.49 -10.56 -6.35
C THR A 26 -5.02 -10.77 -6.69
N ASN A 27 -4.27 -9.69 -6.93
CA ASN A 27 -2.86 -9.74 -7.29
C ASN A 27 -2.11 -8.49 -6.79
N PHE A 28 -0.81 -8.64 -6.55
CA PHE A 28 0.12 -7.63 -6.04
C PHE A 28 1.07 -7.10 -7.11
N LYS A 29 0.69 -7.15 -8.41
CA LYS A 29 1.56 -6.70 -9.50
C LYS A 29 2.01 -5.24 -9.33
N PHE A 30 1.17 -4.40 -8.73
CA PHE A 30 1.47 -3.01 -8.39
C PHE A 30 2.68 -2.86 -7.44
N ALA A 31 3.02 -3.88 -6.64
CA ALA A 31 4.10 -3.83 -5.67
C ALA A 31 5.44 -4.39 -6.21
N ARG A 32 5.48 -4.88 -7.46
CA ARG A 32 6.64 -5.59 -8.03
C ARG A 32 7.92 -4.77 -8.11
N GLN A 33 7.78 -3.46 -8.29
CA GLN A 33 8.91 -2.55 -8.43
C GLN A 33 9.31 -1.92 -7.09
N LEU A 34 8.73 -2.34 -5.98
CA LEU A 34 9.10 -1.82 -4.67
C LEU A 34 10.19 -2.67 -4.03
N ASN A 35 11.35 -2.07 -3.84
CA ASN A 35 12.44 -2.71 -3.11
C ASN A 35 12.29 -2.60 -1.58
N SER A 36 11.40 -1.74 -1.11
CA SER A 36 11.22 -1.46 0.32
C SER A 36 9.84 -0.85 0.59
N VAL A 37 9.38 -0.95 1.85
CA VAL A 37 8.09 -0.38 2.26
C VAL A 37 8.11 0.05 3.71
N LEU A 38 7.43 1.15 4.02
CA LEU A 38 7.18 1.56 5.40
C LEU A 38 6.30 0.54 6.11
N ILE A 39 6.66 0.22 7.35
CA ILE A 39 5.85 -0.62 8.24
C ILE A 39 5.58 0.13 9.54
N VAL A 40 4.62 -0.33 10.34
CA VAL A 40 4.40 0.22 11.70
C VAL A 40 4.90 -0.73 12.79
N GLY A 41 5.10 -0.23 14.01
CA GLY A 41 5.61 -1.04 15.12
C GLY A 41 4.80 -2.31 15.39
N GLN A 42 3.48 -2.26 15.19
CA GLN A 42 2.58 -3.42 15.32
C GLN A 42 2.87 -4.54 14.30
N GLU A 43 3.59 -4.24 13.21
CA GLU A 43 3.97 -5.23 12.20
C GLU A 43 5.31 -5.89 12.49
N PHE A 44 6.12 -5.36 13.40
CA PHE A 44 7.53 -5.77 13.54
C PHE A 44 7.69 -7.26 13.81
N LEU A 45 6.89 -7.84 14.71
CA LEU A 45 6.99 -9.26 15.05
C LEU A 45 6.71 -10.17 13.86
N GLU A 46 5.73 -9.85 13.02
CA GLU A 46 5.41 -10.66 11.85
C GLU A 46 6.33 -10.34 10.67
N ALA A 47 6.67 -9.08 10.46
CA ALA A 47 7.54 -8.65 9.37
C ALA A 47 8.97 -9.17 9.54
N ALA A 48 9.54 -9.08 10.75
CA ALA A 48 10.93 -9.46 11.00
C ALA A 48 11.22 -10.96 10.80
N LYS A 49 10.18 -11.81 10.75
CA LYS A 49 10.33 -13.24 10.40
C LYS A 49 10.74 -13.45 8.94
N PHE A 50 10.47 -12.47 8.06
CA PHE A 50 10.61 -12.60 6.61
C PHE A 50 11.44 -11.47 5.98
N TYR A 51 11.45 -10.29 6.58
CA TYR A 51 12.09 -9.09 6.05
C TYR A 51 13.15 -8.56 7.00
N PRO A 52 14.32 -8.13 6.49
CA PRO A 52 15.15 -7.19 7.22
C PRO A 52 14.35 -5.92 7.51
N VAL A 53 14.25 -5.55 8.78
CA VAL A 53 13.67 -4.28 9.22
C VAL A 53 14.81 -3.31 9.50
N VAL A 54 14.83 -2.21 8.75
CA VAL A 54 15.84 -1.15 8.89
C VAL A 54 15.19 0.16 9.28
N PHE A 55 15.95 1.06 9.89
CA PHE A 55 15.50 2.39 10.24
C PHE A 55 16.27 3.40 9.38
N THR A 56 15.53 4.26 8.69
CA THR A 56 16.10 5.28 7.79
C THR A 56 15.47 6.64 8.07
N LYS A 57 16.06 7.70 7.52
CA LYS A 57 15.46 9.04 7.56
C LYS A 57 14.45 9.18 6.43
N SER A 58 13.24 9.61 6.78
CA SER A 58 12.26 10.10 5.81
C SER A 58 12.72 11.41 5.15
N GLU A 59 12.00 11.86 4.14
CA GLU A 59 12.25 13.17 3.49
C GLU A 59 12.11 14.34 4.49
N GLY A 60 11.26 14.20 5.52
CA GLY A 60 11.12 15.16 6.61
C GLY A 60 12.16 15.02 7.73
N GLY A 61 13.13 14.11 7.61
CA GLY A 61 14.20 13.90 8.59
C GLY A 61 13.85 12.97 9.75
N GLU A 62 12.58 12.56 9.89
CA GLU A 62 12.16 11.60 10.92
C GLU A 62 12.70 10.20 10.67
N ILE A 63 13.03 9.48 11.73
CA ILE A 63 13.44 8.07 11.66
C ILE A 63 12.21 7.19 11.49
N VAL A 64 12.18 6.46 10.38
CA VAL A 64 11.06 5.57 10.00
C VAL A 64 11.53 4.14 9.80
N PRO A 65 10.76 3.14 10.26
CA PRO A 65 11.04 1.73 10.01
C PRO A 65 10.60 1.33 8.60
N VAL A 66 11.45 0.56 7.92
CA VAL A 66 11.26 0.09 6.55
C VAL A 66 11.57 -1.40 6.49
N ALA A 67 10.67 -2.18 5.89
CA ALA A 67 10.92 -3.56 5.51
C ALA A 67 11.58 -3.61 4.12
N ILE A 68 12.69 -4.35 4.00
CA ILE A 68 13.38 -4.56 2.73
C ILE A 68 12.74 -5.73 1.98
N LEU A 69 12.32 -5.48 0.73
CA LEU A 69 11.59 -6.42 -0.13
C LEU A 69 12.44 -6.96 -1.29
N GLY A 70 13.53 -6.28 -1.64
CA GLY A 70 14.43 -6.69 -2.71
C GLY A 70 15.84 -6.15 -2.53
N LEU A 71 16.79 -6.74 -3.25
CA LEU A 71 18.21 -6.36 -3.17
C LEU A 71 18.55 -5.25 -4.16
N ARG A 72 17.82 -5.19 -5.28
CA ARG A 72 17.99 -4.17 -6.32
C ARG A 72 16.88 -3.14 -6.27
N ASN A 73 17.14 -1.99 -6.85
CA ASN A 73 16.08 -1.03 -7.15
C ASN A 73 15.07 -1.67 -8.11
N ASN A 74 13.80 -1.28 -8.00
CA ASN A 74 12.72 -1.74 -8.85
C ASN A 74 12.46 -3.27 -8.79
N GLU A 75 12.77 -3.90 -7.65
CA GLU A 75 12.63 -5.34 -7.46
C GLU A 75 11.96 -5.66 -6.12
N ASN A 76 10.89 -6.45 -6.16
CA ASN A 76 10.27 -7.06 -5.00
C ASN A 76 10.35 -8.58 -5.12
N LEU A 77 11.18 -9.22 -4.28
CA LEU A 77 11.42 -10.66 -4.29
C LEU A 77 10.24 -11.49 -3.73
N PHE A 78 9.22 -10.81 -3.20
CA PHE A 78 8.05 -11.43 -2.60
C PHE A 78 6.83 -11.41 -3.52
N VAL A 79 6.93 -10.83 -4.72
CA VAL A 79 5.87 -10.91 -5.74
C VAL A 79 6.34 -11.73 -6.93
N ASP A 80 5.68 -12.85 -7.19
CA ASP A 80 6.06 -13.77 -8.27
C ASP A 80 5.66 -13.27 -9.66
N LYS A 81 5.85 -14.11 -10.71
CA LYS A 81 5.56 -13.81 -12.12
C LYS A 81 4.07 -13.69 -12.43
N GLU A 82 3.23 -14.25 -11.58
CA GLU A 82 1.78 -14.27 -11.66
C GLU A 82 1.16 -13.09 -10.87
N GLY A 83 1.94 -12.45 -10.00
CA GLY A 83 1.52 -11.36 -9.14
C GLY A 83 1.04 -11.83 -7.77
N LYS A 84 1.32 -13.06 -7.36
CA LYS A 84 1.01 -13.54 -6.02
C LYS A 84 2.11 -13.11 -5.07
N TRP A 85 1.72 -12.81 -3.84
CA TRP A 85 2.68 -12.67 -2.76
C TRP A 85 3.23 -14.06 -2.40
N LYS A 86 4.52 -14.12 -2.07
CA LYS A 86 5.21 -15.36 -1.71
C LYS A 86 4.47 -16.07 -0.57
N GLU A 87 4.08 -17.31 -0.82
CA GLU A 87 3.26 -18.09 0.11
C GLU A 87 3.92 -18.23 1.48
N GLY A 88 3.11 -18.16 2.54
CA GLY A 88 3.56 -18.29 3.93
C GLY A 88 4.34 -17.08 4.48
N THR A 89 4.49 -16.00 3.70
CA THR A 89 5.18 -14.78 4.15
C THR A 89 4.19 -13.68 4.52
N TYR A 90 4.60 -12.81 5.45
CA TYR A 90 3.77 -11.70 5.92
C TYR A 90 3.57 -10.65 4.83
N ILE A 91 2.34 -10.22 4.50
CA ILE A 91 2.12 -9.14 3.53
C ILE A 91 2.04 -7.81 4.29
N PRO A 92 2.97 -6.84 4.16
CA PRO A 92 2.87 -5.55 4.87
C PRO A 92 1.52 -4.84 4.73
N ALA A 93 1.08 -4.17 5.80
CA ALA A 93 -0.20 -3.46 5.89
C ALA A 93 -0.38 -2.42 4.77
N TYR A 94 0.73 -1.79 4.37
CA TYR A 94 0.76 -0.83 3.26
C TYR A 94 0.22 -1.43 1.94
N PHE A 95 0.46 -2.72 1.69
CA PHE A 95 -0.08 -3.43 0.53
C PHE A 95 -1.48 -3.98 0.77
N ARG A 96 -1.78 -4.46 1.99
CA ARG A 96 -3.10 -5.01 2.34
C ARG A 96 -4.22 -3.97 2.28
N ARG A 97 -3.92 -2.70 2.51
CA ARG A 97 -4.91 -1.61 2.47
C ARG A 97 -5.25 -1.15 1.06
N TYR A 98 -4.43 -1.46 0.04
CA TYR A 98 -4.73 -1.11 -1.35
C TYR A 98 -6.10 -1.72 -1.73
N PRO A 99 -7.00 -0.98 -2.42
CA PRO A 99 -6.80 0.32 -3.08
C PRO A 99 -7.10 1.55 -2.21
N PHE A 100 -7.24 1.41 -0.89
CA PHE A 100 -7.60 2.50 0.02
C PHE A 100 -6.39 3.10 0.75
N ILE A 101 -6.43 4.42 0.98
CA ILE A 101 -5.40 5.14 1.73
C ILE A 101 -6.04 6.28 2.53
N LEU A 102 -5.47 6.60 3.69
CA LEU A 102 -5.81 7.82 4.43
C LEU A 102 -4.96 8.98 3.93
N ALA A 103 -5.61 10.09 3.59
CA ALA A 103 -4.96 11.34 3.22
C ALA A 103 -5.43 12.48 4.13
N SER A 104 -4.54 13.42 4.43
CA SER A 104 -4.91 14.65 5.14
C SER A 104 -5.90 15.45 4.29
N ASN A 105 -7.03 15.83 4.89
CA ASN A 105 -8.05 16.61 4.20
C ASN A 105 -7.67 18.09 4.25
N VAL A 106 -7.07 18.57 3.17
CA VAL A 106 -6.63 19.96 3.04
C VAL A 106 -7.87 20.87 3.05
N GLY A 107 -8.03 21.69 4.09
CA GLY A 107 -9.16 22.61 4.26
C GLY A 107 -10.06 22.33 5.45
N GLN A 108 -9.86 21.21 6.16
CA GLN A 108 -10.46 20.96 7.48
C GLN A 108 -9.34 20.50 8.42
N ASP A 109 -8.75 21.46 9.14
CA ASP A 109 -7.57 21.26 9.98
C ASP A 109 -7.71 20.02 10.88
N GLY A 110 -6.76 19.09 10.73
CA GLY A 110 -6.68 17.88 11.53
C GLY A 110 -7.59 16.72 11.11
N SER A 111 -8.40 16.85 10.06
CA SER A 111 -9.25 15.76 9.57
C SER A 111 -8.53 14.88 8.53
N PHE A 112 -8.73 13.56 8.64
CA PHE A 112 -8.30 12.58 7.64
C PHE A 112 -9.50 12.16 6.80
N ALA A 113 -9.27 11.97 5.50
CA ALA A 113 -10.26 11.40 4.61
C ALA A 113 -9.74 10.08 4.02
N VAL A 114 -10.67 9.14 3.80
CA VAL A 114 -10.37 7.91 3.08
C VAL A 114 -10.39 8.22 1.58
N CYS A 115 -9.29 7.89 0.91
CA CYS A 115 -9.20 7.89 -0.54
C CYS A 115 -9.23 6.45 -1.07
N VAL A 116 -9.62 6.34 -2.32
CA VAL A 116 -9.56 5.10 -3.11
C VAL A 116 -8.81 5.38 -4.41
N ASP A 117 -7.95 4.46 -4.84
CA ASP A 117 -7.34 4.53 -6.17
C ASP A 117 -8.40 4.24 -7.24
N SER A 118 -8.85 5.28 -7.94
CA SER A 118 -9.89 5.14 -8.96
C SER A 118 -9.41 4.47 -10.25
N LEU A 119 -8.08 4.31 -10.43
CA LEU A 119 -7.49 3.54 -11.54
C LEU A 119 -7.25 2.07 -11.18
N TYR A 120 -7.60 1.65 -9.96
CA TYR A 120 -7.62 0.24 -9.62
C TYR A 120 -8.67 -0.50 -10.47
N GLU A 121 -8.28 -1.62 -11.09
CA GLU A 121 -9.16 -2.42 -11.97
C GLU A 121 -10.47 -2.89 -11.32
N GLY A 122 -10.51 -3.03 -9.99
CA GLY A 122 -11.69 -3.42 -9.25
C GLY A 122 -12.61 -2.27 -8.85
N PHE A 123 -12.24 -1.02 -9.12
CA PHE A 123 -13.09 0.15 -8.85
C PHE A 123 -14.25 0.22 -9.86
N GLY A 124 -15.49 0.34 -9.37
CA GLY A 124 -16.69 0.32 -10.22
C GLY A 124 -17.10 -1.10 -10.68
N ALA A 125 -16.62 -2.14 -10.00
CA ALA A 125 -16.95 -3.53 -10.33
C ALA A 125 -18.46 -3.85 -10.14
N LYS A 126 -18.93 -4.92 -10.80
CA LYS A 126 -20.32 -5.40 -10.64
C LYS A 126 -20.62 -5.96 -9.24
N LYS A 127 -19.58 -6.44 -8.55
CA LYS A 127 -19.62 -7.03 -7.22
C LYS A 127 -18.45 -6.49 -6.40
N GLY A 128 -18.63 -6.46 -5.09
CA GLY A 128 -17.79 -5.74 -4.13
C GLY A 128 -18.67 -5.14 -3.06
#